data_AF-Q1PXD7-F1
#
_entry.id   AF-Q1PXD7-F1
#
_cell.length_a   1.000
_cell.length_b   1.000
_cell.length_c   1.000
_cell.angle_alpha   90.00
_cell.angle_beta   90.00
_cell.angle_gamma   90.00
#
_symmetry.space_group_name_H-M   'P 1'
#
loop_
_entity.id
_entity.type
_entity.pdbx_description
1 polymer ?
#
loop_
_entity_poly.entity_id
_entity_poly.type
_entity_poly.pdbx_seq_one_letter_code
_entity_poly.pdbx_strand_id
1 'polypeptide(L)'
;MLQDSTQIALNEHLAEEFKGAGGSASKSSVKIDLLYEAVHHILKEVSITKGTYPDQKNGAKVLKHIGERDLLLRDLGYFDLSVLGDIEGNMYRNADICAKRIVLS
;
A
#
# COMPACT_ATOMS: atom_id res chain seq x y z
N MET A 1 1.25 4.79 -10.31
CA MET A 1 1.14 3.65 -9.37
C MET A 1 -0.31 3.43 -9.01
N LEU A 2 -0.74 2.17 -8.92
CA LEU A 2 -2.05 1.73 -8.49
C LEU A 2 -1.88 0.91 -7.21
N GLN A 3 -2.67 1.19 -6.17
CA GLN A 3 -2.71 0.36 -4.96
C GLN A 3 -4.14 -0.09 -4.70
N ASP A 4 -4.32 -1.40 -4.56
CA ASP A 4 -5.62 -2.00 -4.28
C ASP A 4 -5.46 -3.30 -3.49
N SER A 5 -6.52 -3.70 -2.79
CA SER A 5 -6.55 -4.96 -2.06
C SER A 5 -7.84 -5.71 -2.28
N THR A 6 -7.73 -7.02 -2.18
CA THR A 6 -8.87 -7.93 -2.23
C THR A 6 -8.83 -8.86 -1.02
N GLN A 7 -10.00 -9.25 -0.55
CA GLN A 7 -10.15 -10.16 0.56
C GLN A 7 -10.92 -11.41 0.12
N ILE A 8 -10.37 -12.56 0.47
CA ILE A 8 -10.88 -13.87 0.06
C ILE A 8 -11.20 -14.68 1.31
N ALA A 9 -12.39 -15.24 1.39
CA ALA A 9 -12.77 -16.17 2.45
C ALA A 9 -11.97 -17.46 2.32
N LEU A 10 -11.47 -17.96 3.45
CA LEU A 10 -10.72 -19.21 3.53
C LEU A 10 -11.50 -20.24 4.36
N ASN A 11 -11.03 -21.49 4.31
CA ASN A 11 -11.51 -22.55 5.18
C ASN A 11 -11.29 -22.17 6.66
N GLU A 12 -12.29 -22.42 7.52
CA GLU A 12 -12.24 -22.07 8.94
C GLU A 12 -11.09 -22.73 9.72
N HIS A 13 -10.55 -23.85 9.26
CA HIS A 13 -9.37 -24.49 9.84
C HIS A 13 -8.11 -23.61 9.77
N LEU A 14 -8.08 -22.60 8.90
CA LEU A 14 -6.98 -21.64 8.79
C LEU A 14 -7.19 -20.40 9.66
N ALA A 15 -8.18 -20.37 10.54
CA ALA A 15 -8.51 -19.19 11.35
C ALA A 15 -7.41 -18.81 12.36
N GLU A 16 -6.56 -19.75 12.77
CA GLU A 16 -5.43 -19.48 13.68
C GLU A 16 -4.42 -18.52 13.02
N GLU A 17 -4.09 -18.74 11.75
CA GLU A 17 -3.13 -17.92 11.00
C GLU A 17 -3.80 -16.76 10.25
N PHE A 18 -4.95 -17.02 9.62
CA PHE A 18 -5.67 -16.10 8.75
C PHE A 18 -7.00 -15.65 9.34
N LYS A 19 -6.95 -15.05 10.53
CA LYS A 19 -8.17 -14.59 11.22
C LYS A 19 -9.02 -13.66 10.35
N GLY A 20 -10.27 -14.09 10.11
CA GLY A 20 -11.30 -13.28 9.47
C GLY A 20 -12.04 -12.38 10.46
N ALA A 21 -13.00 -11.59 9.94
CA ALA A 21 -13.76 -10.64 10.74
C ALA A 21 -14.68 -11.31 11.77
N GLY A 22 -15.09 -12.57 11.53
CA GLY A 22 -15.98 -13.32 12.42
C GLY A 22 -17.41 -12.77 12.45
N GLY A 23 -18.18 -13.14 13.49
CA GLY A 23 -19.60 -12.80 13.58
C GLY A 23 -20.40 -13.47 12.48
N SER A 24 -21.14 -12.69 11.68
CA SER A 24 -21.84 -13.17 10.48
C SER A 24 -20.92 -13.23 9.24
N ALA A 25 -19.67 -12.79 9.35
CA ALA A 25 -18.65 -12.88 8.29
C ALA A 25 -17.75 -14.12 8.48
N SER A 26 -16.83 -14.35 7.52
CA SER A 26 -15.95 -15.52 7.56
C SER A 26 -15.06 -15.55 8.81
N LYS A 27 -14.89 -16.74 9.41
CA LYS A 27 -13.97 -17.02 10.52
C LYS A 27 -12.50 -16.95 10.08
N SER A 28 -12.23 -17.30 8.82
CA SER A 28 -10.90 -17.23 8.21
C SER A 28 -10.94 -16.49 6.88
N SER A 29 -9.99 -15.60 6.65
CA SER A 29 -9.86 -14.90 5.38
C SER A 29 -8.45 -14.35 5.19
N VAL A 30 -8.01 -14.30 3.95
CA VAL A 30 -6.76 -13.69 3.53
C VAL A 30 -7.05 -12.36 2.83
N LYS A 31 -6.18 -11.38 3.05
CA LYS A 31 -6.15 -10.13 2.31
C LYS A 31 -4.88 -10.11 1.48
N ILE A 32 -5.04 -9.78 0.20
CA ILE A 32 -3.95 -9.62 -0.75
C ILE A 32 -3.95 -8.15 -1.15
N ASP A 33 -2.90 -7.44 -0.81
CA ASP A 33 -2.66 -6.03 -1.15
C ASP A 33 -1.55 -5.95 -2.19
N LEU A 34 -1.79 -5.17 -3.25
CA LEU A 34 -0.90 -5.04 -4.40
C LEU A 34 -0.55 -3.57 -4.62
N LEU A 35 0.73 -3.33 -4.89
CA LEU A 35 1.21 -2.07 -5.42
C LEU A 35 1.77 -2.30 -6.81
N TYR A 36 1.12 -1.70 -7.80
CA TYR A 36 1.40 -1.91 -9.21
C TYR A 36 1.83 -0.62 -9.90
N GLU A 37 2.89 -0.70 -10.69
CA GLU A 37 3.34 0.37 -11.57
C GLU A 37 2.82 0.06 -12.98
N ALA A 38 1.88 0.88 -13.45
CA ALA A 38 1.08 0.59 -14.64
C ALA A 38 1.80 0.86 -15.97
N VAL A 39 2.78 1.77 -16.00
CA VAL A 39 3.47 2.17 -17.24
C VAL A 39 4.40 1.07 -17.73
N HIS A 40 5.18 0.46 -16.83
CA HIS A 40 6.12 -0.61 -17.15
C HIS A 40 5.61 -1.99 -16.73
N HIS A 41 4.36 -2.07 -16.26
CA HIS A 41 3.72 -3.29 -15.79
C HIS A 41 4.47 -4.02 -14.67
N ILE A 42 5.04 -3.28 -13.71
CA ILE A 42 5.86 -3.83 -12.63
C ILE A 42 5.03 -3.97 -11.36
N LEU A 43 5.05 -5.17 -10.78
CA LEU A 43 4.55 -5.40 -9.43
C LEU A 43 5.60 -4.97 -8.41
N LYS A 44 5.37 -3.84 -7.73
CA LYS A 44 6.34 -3.20 -6.82
C LYS A 44 6.31 -3.82 -5.43
N GLU A 45 5.12 -4.14 -4.93
CA GLU A 45 4.92 -4.77 -3.62
C GLU A 45 3.73 -5.72 -3.68
N VAL A 46 3.84 -6.86 -2.99
CA VAL A 46 2.74 -7.77 -2.70
C VAL A 46 2.71 -8.04 -1.21
N SER A 47 1.54 -7.99 -0.62
CA SER A 47 1.36 -8.25 0.80
C SER A 47 0.21 -9.19 1.03
N ILE A 48 0.50 -10.32 1.66
CA ILE A 48 -0.49 -11.33 2.06
C ILE A 48 -0.63 -11.25 3.57
N THR A 49 -1.82 -10.90 4.03
CA THR A 49 -2.12 -10.73 5.46
C THR A 49 -3.44 -11.42 5.82
N LYS A 50 -3.72 -11.52 7.12
CA LYS A 50 -5.06 -11.89 7.60
C LYS A 50 -6.08 -10.84 7.18
N GLY A 51 -7.32 -11.24 6.92
CA GLY A 51 -8.37 -10.34 6.45
C GLY A 51 -8.73 -9.22 7.42
N THR A 52 -8.43 -9.39 8.70
CA THR A 52 -8.57 -8.33 9.73
C THR A 52 -7.49 -7.26 9.69
N TYR A 53 -6.49 -7.38 8.81
CA TYR A 53 -5.44 -6.39 8.67
C TYR A 53 -5.97 -5.13 7.96
N PRO A 54 -5.90 -3.92 8.58
CA PRO A 54 -6.45 -2.70 7.99
C PRO A 54 -5.68 -2.25 6.75
N ASP A 55 -6.41 -1.70 5.77
CA ASP A 55 -5.82 -1.20 4.52
C ASP A 55 -4.93 0.01 4.75
N GLN A 56 -5.28 0.87 5.70
CA GLN A 56 -4.43 2.00 6.12
C GLN A 56 -3.00 1.59 6.46
N LYS A 57 -2.81 0.44 7.13
CA LYS A 57 -1.47 -0.07 7.46
C LYS A 57 -0.69 -0.55 6.23
N ASN A 58 -1.38 -1.14 5.26
CA ASN A 58 -0.78 -1.48 3.97
C ASN A 58 -0.50 -0.22 3.13
N GLY A 59 -1.31 0.82 3.29
CA GLY A 59 -1.19 2.10 2.60
C GLY A 59 0.18 2.76 2.79
N ALA A 60 0.84 2.58 3.93
CA ALA A 60 2.16 3.14 4.19
C ALA A 60 3.29 2.48 3.36
N LYS A 61 3.07 1.29 2.81
CA LYS A 61 4.11 0.57 2.02
C LYS A 61 4.48 1.29 0.73
N VAL A 62 3.58 2.14 0.22
CA VAL A 62 3.84 2.97 -0.97
C VAL A 62 5.02 3.92 -0.79
N LEU A 63 5.30 4.34 0.45
CA LEU A 63 6.36 5.30 0.78
C LEU A 63 7.76 4.81 0.40
N LYS A 64 7.96 3.48 0.27
CA LYS A 64 9.24 2.89 -0.16
C LYS A 64 9.48 3.00 -1.67
N HIS A 65 8.42 3.21 -2.44
CA HIS A 65 8.42 3.05 -3.89
C HIS A 65 8.04 4.33 -4.64
N ILE A 66 7.29 5.23 -3.99
CA ILE A 66 6.82 6.47 -4.60
C ILE A 66 7.98 7.45 -4.83
N GLY A 67 8.13 7.90 -6.07
CA GLY A 67 9.09 8.90 -6.49
C GLY A 67 8.46 10.26 -6.73
N GLU A 68 9.29 11.23 -7.09
CA GLU A 68 8.80 12.50 -7.61
C GLU A 68 7.97 12.30 -8.87
N ARG A 69 6.92 13.12 -9.01
CA ARG A 69 6.03 13.15 -10.19
C ARG A 69 5.27 11.84 -10.45
N ASP A 70 5.34 10.88 -9.53
CA ASP A 70 4.48 9.71 -9.58
C ASP A 70 3.03 10.09 -9.28
N LEU A 71 2.11 9.57 -10.08
CA LEU A 71 0.68 9.60 -9.78
C LEU A 71 0.31 8.33 -9.02
N LEU A 72 -0.14 8.46 -7.77
CA LEU A 72 -0.68 7.37 -6.97
C LEU A 72 -2.22 7.37 -7.03
N LEU A 73 -2.79 6.28 -7.54
CA LEU A 73 -4.23 6.02 -7.50
C LEU A 73 -4.51 4.85 -6.55
N ARG A 74 -5.42 5.04 -5.59
CA ARG A 74 -5.78 4.04 -4.57
C ARG A 74 -7.15 4.32 -4.00
N ASP A 75 -7.76 3.31 -3.41
CA ASP A 75 -9.07 3.43 -2.75
C ASP A 75 -9.00 4.29 -1.47
N LEU A 76 -10.14 4.88 -1.07
CA LEU A 76 -10.30 5.66 0.15
C LEU A 76 -10.10 4.83 1.42
N GLY A 77 -10.27 3.49 1.37
CA GLY A 77 -9.94 2.60 2.50
C GLY A 77 -8.48 2.71 2.98
N TYR A 78 -7.60 3.24 2.12
CA TYR A 78 -6.22 3.49 2.45
C TYR A 78 -5.93 4.91 2.98
N PHE A 79 -6.94 5.76 3.12
CA PHE A 79 -6.73 7.14 3.54
C PHE A 79 -6.18 7.21 4.96
N ASP A 80 -5.03 7.86 5.09
CA ASP A 80 -4.34 8.13 6.36
C ASP A 80 -3.57 9.45 6.22
N LEU A 81 -3.80 10.40 7.13
CA LEU A 81 -3.21 11.73 7.09
C LEU A 81 -1.68 11.71 7.26
N SER A 82 -1.16 10.79 8.08
CA SER A 82 0.28 10.67 8.30
C SER A 82 0.98 10.20 7.03
N VAL A 83 0.40 9.21 6.34
CA VAL A 83 0.92 8.71 5.06
C VAL A 83 0.85 9.79 3.99
N LEU A 84 -0.22 10.59 3.95
CA LEU A 84 -0.32 11.70 3.00
C LEU A 84 0.76 12.76 3.23
N GLY A 85 1.00 13.14 4.49
CA GLY A 85 2.08 14.05 4.87
C GLY A 85 3.48 13.49 4.55
N ASP A 86 3.69 12.19 4.72
CA ASP A 86 4.95 11.54 4.35
C ASP A 86 5.17 11.49 2.83
N ILE A 87 4.10 11.30 2.05
CA ILE A 87 4.16 11.40 0.57
C ILE A 87 4.59 12.82 0.19
N GLU A 88 3.92 13.84 0.72
CA GLU A 88 4.26 15.24 0.49
C GLU A 88 5.73 15.51 0.88
N GLY A 89 6.16 15.12 2.08
CA GLY A 89 7.52 15.31 2.55
C GLY A 89 8.59 14.58 1.72
N ASN A 90 8.30 13.37 1.22
CA ASN A 90 9.19 12.65 0.30
C ASN A 90 9.31 13.35 -1.06
N MET A 91 8.25 14.00 -1.55
CA MET A 91 8.34 14.79 -2.79
C MET A 91 9.28 15.99 -2.61
N TYR A 92 9.23 16.68 -1.46
CA TYR A 92 10.11 17.82 -1.20
C TYR A 92 11.58 17.41 -0.99
N ARG A 93 11.85 16.31 -0.26
CA ARG A 93 13.23 15.84 -0.02
C ARG A 93 13.97 15.46 -1.30
N ASN A 94 13.27 14.85 -2.25
CA ASN A 94 13.89 14.47 -3.53
C ASN A 94 14.12 15.71 -4.41
N ALA A 95 13.19 16.69 -4.40
CA ALA A 95 13.30 17.89 -5.22
C ALA A 95 14.54 18.72 -4.83
N ASP A 96 14.86 18.78 -3.53
CA ASP A 96 16.07 19.44 -3.02
C ASP A 96 17.37 18.73 -3.45
N ILE A 97 17.36 17.41 -3.64
CA ILE A 97 18.50 16.65 -4.17
C ILE A 97 18.67 16.96 -5.67
N CYS A 98 17.58 17.02 -6.42
CA CYS A 98 17.60 17.41 -7.83
C CYS A 98 18.14 18.84 -8.02
N ALA A 99 17.68 19.79 -7.21
CA ALA A 99 18.18 21.16 -7.20
C ALA A 99 19.68 21.24 -6.86
N LYS A 100 20.14 20.51 -5.84
CA LYS A 100 21.58 20.46 -5.49
C LYS A 100 22.46 19.85 -6.57
N ARG A 101 21.95 18.90 -7.36
CA ARG A 101 22.69 18.26 -8.45
C ARG A 101 22.84 19.16 -9.68
N ILE A 102 21.88 20.07 -9.92
CA ILE A 102 21.94 21.07 -11.00
C ILE A 102 22.93 22.19 -10.69
N VAL A 103 23.11 22.57 -9.42
CA VAL A 103 24.03 23.65 -9.02
C VAL A 103 25.51 23.21 -9.00
N LEU A 104 25.77 21.90 -9.07
CA LEU A 104 27.12 21.31 -9.03
C LEU A 104 27.62 20.81 -10.39
N SER A 105 26.92 21.10 -11.49
CA SER A 105 27.34 20.83 -12.88
C SER A 105 27.58 22.12 -13.64
#